data_AF-A0A1I2AI73-F1
#
_entry.id   AF-A0A1I2AI73-F1
#
_cell.length_a   1.000
_cell.length_b   1.000
_cell.length_c   1.000
_cell.angle_alpha   90.00
_cell.angle_beta   90.00
_cell.angle_gamma   90.00
#
_symmetry.space_group_name_H-M   'P 1'
#
loop_
_entity.id
_entity.type
_entity.pdbx_description
1 polymer ?
#
loop_
_entity_poly.entity_id
_entity_poly.type
_entity_poly.pdbx_seq_one_letter_code
_entity_poly.pdbx_strand_id
1 'polypeptide(L)'
;MLFAKLNLVQILPFYILDSMLYLNKSFFMKSTKIYLSIFFILIGIGSAFAQDGVDKYVQADRARKAKKYDIALQLYQDAIKLEPTASRYYYDMGLCYRAMGDIDNAIKSFEKAASLKTDYAEAYKTLAVIYEKAKKDYMQAAYYYKKAAEYDTDPKTKLESINRVIAIMNANQKFDSIPALLEQAKKLDPTNGDIMYMEIRNLNKLGQYEAAIEKSKFMLANFAKYKGRNEAGQMATLKPPRDLDRFNYEIGYAYNKQAKFDSSLIFLKKADFGKFKKRVSVLLPRYQYEIALAYFDIFNYDKAQEAINRALAMDSKYKEPQELAIRITGMKASVKGKQQGIKLLEDSVKINKDEKKRADVYCRLCKLQFETFDFEGAALSANECLKFFPERLQVTLWKAIAQYRTGKFNEAAADLQNVTESEDLNADLKARFAFALGIIMKEAAKSPQGDPASQNFFAMENFKIALKSNRYMHAARLEMEGVPGFDKILAEEELQEMGGGAMMEE
;
A
#
# COMPACT_ATOMS: atom_id res chain seq x y z
N MET A 1 -0.64 78.51 -38.88
CA MET A 1 -2.06 78.86 -38.65
C MET A 1 -2.18 79.29 -37.20
N LEU A 2 -1.72 80.49 -36.80
CA LEU A 2 -2.19 81.84 -37.15
C LEU A 2 -3.59 82.17 -36.59
N PHE A 3 -3.55 82.91 -35.47
CA PHE A 3 -4.45 83.99 -35.01
C PHE A 3 -5.88 83.63 -34.56
N ALA A 4 -6.26 83.84 -33.28
CA ALA A 4 -6.46 85.10 -32.52
C ALA A 4 -7.97 85.42 -32.48
N LYS A 5 -8.62 85.67 -31.34
CA LYS A 5 -8.62 86.84 -30.43
C LYS A 5 -9.75 86.53 -29.42
N LEU A 6 -9.77 86.92 -28.15
CA LEU A 6 -9.57 88.27 -27.63
C LEU A 6 -9.33 88.25 -26.11
N ASN A 7 -8.75 89.36 -25.69
CA ASN A 7 -8.06 89.66 -24.46
C ASN A 7 -8.98 90.29 -23.38
N LEU A 8 -8.45 90.27 -22.14
CA LEU A 8 -8.51 91.32 -21.09
C LEU A 8 -9.71 91.41 -20.11
N VAL A 9 -9.33 91.18 -18.84
CA VAL A 9 -9.43 92.12 -17.69
C VAL A 9 -10.73 92.20 -16.89
N GLN A 10 -10.56 91.89 -15.61
CA GLN A 10 -11.19 92.44 -14.40
C GLN A 10 -12.67 92.84 -14.49
N ILE A 11 -13.49 92.13 -13.72
CA ILE A 11 -14.35 92.70 -12.66
C ILE A 11 -14.79 91.49 -11.80
N LEU A 12 -14.27 91.41 -10.58
CA LEU A 12 -14.96 90.70 -9.50
C LEU A 12 -16.26 91.48 -9.23
N PRO A 13 -17.37 90.79 -8.96
CA PRO A 13 -17.63 90.52 -7.55
C PRO A 13 -18.06 89.06 -7.34
N PHE A 14 -17.41 88.31 -6.45
CA PHE A 14 -17.70 88.39 -5.02
C PHE A 14 -19.20 88.25 -4.70
N TYR A 15 -19.94 87.39 -5.42
CA TYR A 15 -21.36 87.13 -5.11
C TYR A 15 -21.88 85.69 -5.29
N ILE A 16 -21.01 84.69 -5.48
CA ILE A 16 -21.45 83.27 -5.44
C ILE A 16 -20.59 82.40 -4.48
N LEU A 17 -19.62 83.00 -3.78
CA LEU A 17 -18.93 82.30 -2.68
C LEU A 17 -19.60 82.50 -1.30
N ASP A 18 -20.64 83.34 -1.20
CA ASP A 18 -21.38 83.55 0.05
C ASP A 18 -22.71 82.79 0.13
N SER A 19 -23.22 82.26 -1.00
CA SER A 19 -24.48 81.52 -1.03
C SER A 19 -24.32 80.00 -0.95
N MET A 20 -23.10 79.46 -1.05
CA MET A 20 -22.78 78.04 -0.81
C MET A 20 -22.14 77.79 0.58
N LEU A 21 -21.73 78.85 1.30
CA LEU A 21 -21.18 78.76 2.66
C LEU A 21 -22.23 78.95 3.77
N TYR A 22 -23.48 79.21 3.39
CA TYR A 22 -24.66 79.20 4.27
C TYR A 22 -25.55 77.96 4.08
N LEU A 23 -25.05 76.88 3.45
CA LEU A 23 -25.58 75.54 3.66
C LEU A 23 -25.06 75.00 5.00
N ASN A 24 -25.58 75.63 6.06
CA ASN A 24 -25.74 75.12 7.40
C ASN A 24 -24.57 74.25 7.92
N LYS A 25 -23.49 74.89 8.39
CA LYS A 25 -22.45 74.22 9.23
C LYS A 25 -23.09 73.40 10.37
N SER A 26 -24.25 73.82 10.89
CA SER A 26 -25.01 73.04 11.86
C SER A 26 -25.67 71.80 11.24
N PHE A 27 -26.04 71.77 9.96
CA PHE A 27 -26.56 70.56 9.30
C PHE A 27 -25.45 69.57 8.98
N PHE A 28 -24.30 70.03 8.46
CA PHE A 28 -23.14 69.17 8.16
C PHE A 28 -22.48 68.60 9.43
N MET A 29 -22.39 69.38 10.52
CA MET A 29 -21.94 68.88 11.83
C MET A 29 -22.99 68.01 12.56
N LYS A 30 -24.30 68.23 12.32
CA LYS A 30 -25.35 67.33 12.86
C LYS A 30 -25.38 66.00 12.11
N SER A 31 -25.22 66.00 10.78
CA SER A 31 -25.21 64.77 10.00
C SER A 31 -23.97 63.92 10.28
N THR A 32 -22.78 64.51 10.41
CA THR A 32 -21.57 63.77 10.84
C THR A 32 -21.70 63.20 12.24
N LYS A 33 -22.32 63.92 13.19
CA LYS A 33 -22.63 63.36 14.52
C LYS A 33 -23.60 62.18 14.43
N ILE A 34 -24.63 62.26 13.59
CA ILE A 34 -25.58 61.15 13.37
C ILE A 34 -24.87 59.94 12.76
N TYR A 35 -24.02 60.11 11.75
CA TYR A 35 -23.25 59.01 11.17
C TYR A 35 -22.23 58.43 12.15
N LEU A 36 -21.56 59.24 12.97
CA LEU A 36 -20.71 58.76 14.06
C LEU A 36 -21.52 57.99 15.10
N SER A 37 -22.69 58.49 15.50
CA SER A 37 -23.58 57.80 16.44
C SER A 37 -24.10 56.49 15.89
N ILE A 38 -24.52 56.43 14.62
CA ILE A 38 -24.91 55.20 13.95
C ILE A 38 -23.72 54.25 13.86
N PHE A 39 -22.52 54.74 13.55
CA PHE A 39 -21.30 53.94 13.52
C PHE A 39 -20.94 53.36 14.90
N PHE A 40 -21.03 54.14 15.98
CA PHE A 40 -20.83 53.66 17.35
C PHE A 40 -21.95 52.72 17.83
N ILE A 41 -23.19 52.92 17.40
CA ILE A 41 -24.31 52.00 17.67
C ILE A 41 -24.09 50.70 16.90
N LEU A 42 -23.65 50.73 15.64
CA LEU A 42 -23.34 49.54 14.85
C LEU A 42 -22.13 48.77 15.41
N ILE A 43 -21.11 49.48 15.91
CA ILE A 43 -19.99 48.86 16.64
C ILE A 43 -20.47 48.26 17.96
N GLY A 44 -21.31 48.99 18.71
CA GLY A 44 -21.86 48.52 19.98
C GLY A 44 -22.73 47.27 19.83
N ILE A 45 -23.62 47.25 18.83
CA ILE A 45 -24.45 46.10 18.48
C ILE A 45 -23.58 44.93 18.00
N GLY A 46 -22.59 45.19 17.14
CA GLY A 46 -21.63 44.17 16.70
C GLY A 46 -20.83 43.55 17.85
N SER A 47 -20.45 44.37 18.84
CA SER A 47 -19.73 43.90 20.03
C SER A 47 -20.61 43.08 20.99
N ALA A 48 -21.91 43.38 21.10
CA ALA A 48 -22.85 42.62 21.90
C ALA A 48 -23.16 41.24 21.29
N PHE A 49 -23.40 41.19 19.97
CA PHE A 49 -23.63 39.92 19.27
C PHE A 49 -22.39 39.00 19.29
N ALA A 50 -21.19 39.59 19.22
CA ALA A 50 -19.95 38.82 19.34
C ALA A 50 -19.79 38.21 20.74
N GLN A 51 -20.13 38.97 21.79
CA GLN A 51 -20.08 38.49 23.17
C GLN A 51 -21.04 37.31 23.41
N ASP A 52 -22.27 37.40 22.88
CA ASP A 52 -23.26 36.32 23.00
C ASP A 52 -22.82 35.04 22.25
N GLY A 53 -22.17 35.19 21.09
CA GLY A 53 -21.60 34.08 20.31
C GLY A 53 -20.51 33.32 21.07
N VAL A 54 -19.58 34.06 21.66
CA VAL A 54 -18.49 33.51 22.48
C VAL A 54 -19.02 32.78 23.72
N ASP A 55 -20.04 33.33 24.40
CA ASP A 55 -20.63 32.70 25.57
C ASP A 55 -21.30 31.35 25.23
N LYS A 56 -22.01 31.29 24.10
CA LYS A 56 -22.59 30.03 23.58
C LYS A 56 -21.49 29.03 23.24
N TYR A 57 -20.42 29.48 22.60
CA TYR A 57 -19.27 28.64 22.29
C TYR A 57 -18.60 28.06 23.56
N VAL A 58 -18.40 28.87 24.61
CA VAL A 58 -17.81 28.40 25.87
C VAL A 58 -18.69 27.33 26.53
N GLN A 59 -20.02 27.49 26.49
CA GLN A 59 -20.94 26.47 26.97
C GLN A 59 -20.85 25.18 26.13
N ALA A 60 -20.77 25.32 24.80
CA ALA A 60 -20.59 24.20 23.89
C ALA A 60 -19.29 23.43 24.15
N ASP A 61 -18.17 24.13 24.36
CA ASP A 61 -16.88 23.52 24.66
C ASP A 61 -16.89 22.78 26.01
N ARG A 62 -17.55 23.34 27.02
CA ARG A 62 -17.78 22.64 28.30
C ARG A 62 -18.61 21.37 28.12
N ALA A 63 -19.70 21.44 27.36
CA ALA A 63 -20.54 20.27 27.07
C ALA A 63 -19.77 19.19 26.29
N ARG A 64 -18.96 19.59 25.29
CA ARG A 64 -18.08 18.70 24.52
C ARG A 64 -17.06 18.00 25.41
N LYS A 65 -16.37 18.76 26.29
CA LYS A 65 -15.41 18.21 27.26
C LYS A 65 -16.09 17.26 28.25
N ALA A 66 -17.34 17.51 28.62
CA ALA A 66 -18.17 16.61 29.42
C ALA A 66 -18.77 15.44 28.62
N LYS A 67 -18.39 15.25 27.34
CA LYS A 67 -18.89 14.23 26.41
C LYS A 67 -20.41 14.26 26.16
N LYS A 68 -21.06 15.40 26.45
CA LYS A 68 -22.48 15.63 26.15
C LYS A 68 -22.62 16.19 24.73
N TYR A 69 -22.31 15.35 23.74
CA TYR A 69 -22.12 15.79 22.36
C TYR A 69 -23.38 16.38 21.73
N ASP A 70 -24.57 15.83 21.99
CA ASP A 70 -25.83 16.38 21.45
C ASP A 70 -26.09 17.82 21.92
N ILE A 71 -25.87 18.07 23.21
CA ILE A 71 -26.00 19.42 23.81
C ILE A 71 -24.93 20.35 23.24
N ALA A 72 -23.69 19.86 23.11
CA ALA A 72 -22.60 20.64 22.53
C ALA A 72 -22.91 21.04 21.09
N LEU A 73 -23.45 20.13 20.27
CA LEU A 73 -23.83 20.41 18.88
C LEU A 73 -24.89 21.50 18.78
N GLN A 74 -25.94 21.45 19.61
CA GLN A 74 -26.96 22.50 19.67
C GLN A 74 -26.34 23.86 20.02
N LEU A 75 -25.49 23.90 21.05
CA LEU A 75 -24.83 25.13 21.49
C LEU A 75 -23.82 25.66 20.45
N TYR A 76 -23.11 24.79 19.73
CA TYR A 76 -22.25 25.20 18.61
C TYR A 76 -23.06 25.76 17.45
N GLN A 77 -24.22 25.17 17.11
CA GLN A 77 -25.10 25.70 16.07
C GLN A 77 -25.61 27.10 16.45
N ASP A 78 -25.96 27.33 17.72
CA ASP A 78 -26.36 28.65 18.19
C ASP A 78 -25.20 29.66 18.17
N ALA A 79 -23.99 29.25 18.58
CA ALA A 79 -22.80 30.08 18.45
C ALA A 79 -22.50 30.44 16.98
N ILE A 80 -22.66 29.50 16.05
CA ILE A 80 -22.46 29.69 14.61
C ILE A 80 -23.50 30.65 14.00
N LYS A 81 -24.76 30.63 14.47
CA LYS A 81 -25.77 31.60 14.01
C LYS A 81 -25.38 33.04 14.37
N LEU A 82 -24.72 33.21 15.51
CA LEU A 82 -24.27 34.52 16.00
C LEU A 82 -22.97 34.96 15.31
N GLU A 83 -22.02 34.02 15.11
CA GLU A 83 -20.72 34.28 14.47
C GLU A 83 -20.39 33.21 13.40
N PRO A 84 -20.94 33.33 12.18
CA PRO A 84 -20.83 32.30 11.14
C PRO A 84 -19.43 32.16 10.52
N THR A 85 -18.53 33.11 10.78
CA THR A 85 -17.15 33.13 10.26
C THR A 85 -16.12 32.61 11.26
N ALA A 86 -16.53 32.28 12.49
CA ALA A 86 -15.65 31.74 13.51
C ALA A 86 -15.26 30.29 13.20
N SER A 87 -14.14 30.11 12.49
CA SER A 87 -13.63 28.79 12.04
C SER A 87 -13.50 27.75 13.16
N ARG A 88 -13.15 28.20 14.37
CA ARG A 88 -13.01 27.35 15.56
C ARG A 88 -14.32 26.66 15.95
N TYR A 89 -15.47 27.29 15.74
CA TYR A 89 -16.77 26.73 16.11
C TYR A 89 -17.09 25.51 15.26
N TYR A 90 -16.82 25.61 13.96
CA TYR A 90 -16.95 24.48 13.04
C TYR A 90 -15.93 23.38 13.33
N TYR A 91 -14.69 23.73 13.70
CA TYR A 91 -13.68 22.74 14.08
C TYR A 91 -14.13 21.93 15.30
N ASP A 92 -14.52 22.60 16.39
CA ASP A 92 -14.92 21.91 17.61
C ASP A 92 -16.27 21.16 17.47
N MET A 93 -17.18 21.65 16.61
CA MET A 93 -18.38 20.92 16.20
C MET A 93 -18.02 19.64 15.42
N GLY A 94 -17.04 19.72 14.52
CA GLY A 94 -16.50 18.55 13.81
C GLY A 94 -15.91 17.50 14.76
N LEU A 95 -15.24 17.93 15.84
CA LEU A 95 -14.75 17.02 16.88
C LEU A 95 -15.89 16.28 17.59
N CYS A 96 -17.04 16.93 17.85
CA CYS A 96 -18.23 16.26 18.38
C CYS A 96 -18.74 15.19 17.42
N TYR A 97 -18.97 15.53 16.14
CA TYR A 97 -19.44 14.57 15.15
C TYR A 97 -18.49 13.38 15.02
N ARG A 98 -17.18 13.63 15.01
CA ARG A 98 -16.17 12.56 14.97
C ARG A 98 -16.27 11.64 16.19
N ALA A 99 -16.46 12.19 17.38
CA ALA A 99 -16.59 11.42 18.62
C ALA A 99 -17.88 10.57 18.64
N MET A 100 -18.94 11.03 17.96
CA MET A 100 -20.19 10.30 17.79
C MET A 100 -20.15 9.26 16.65
N GLY A 101 -19.04 9.20 15.89
CA GLY A 101 -18.91 8.32 14.73
C GLY A 101 -19.57 8.84 13.44
N ASP A 102 -20.12 10.05 13.45
CA ASP A 102 -20.68 10.71 12.27
C ASP A 102 -19.56 11.34 11.44
N ILE A 103 -18.88 10.50 10.67
CA ILE A 103 -17.69 10.89 9.90
C ILE A 103 -18.03 11.91 8.80
N ASP A 104 -19.19 11.82 8.16
CA ASP A 104 -19.53 12.69 7.04
C ASP A 104 -19.81 14.12 7.48
N ASN A 105 -20.53 14.30 8.60
CA ASN A 105 -20.73 15.64 9.16
C ASN A 105 -19.47 16.18 9.83
N ALA A 106 -18.60 15.31 10.37
CA ALA A 106 -17.28 15.72 10.83
C ALA A 106 -16.44 16.31 9.70
N ILE A 107 -16.35 15.63 8.55
CA ILE A 107 -15.60 16.10 7.37
C ILE A 107 -16.13 17.47 6.92
N LYS A 108 -17.45 17.62 6.73
CA LYS A 108 -18.07 18.90 6.33
C LYS A 108 -17.72 20.03 7.29
N SER A 109 -17.74 19.75 8.59
CA SER A 109 -17.43 20.74 9.63
C SER A 109 -15.96 21.16 9.60
N PHE A 110 -15.03 20.21 9.44
CA PHE A 110 -13.60 20.53 9.33
C PHE A 110 -13.25 21.22 8.01
N GLU A 111 -13.84 20.83 6.89
CA GLU A 111 -13.68 21.53 5.60
C GLU A 111 -14.20 22.96 5.69
N LYS A 112 -15.35 23.17 6.36
CA LYS A 112 -15.85 24.53 6.62
C LYS A 112 -14.88 25.34 7.47
N ALA A 113 -14.33 24.76 8.55
CA ALA A 113 -13.32 25.42 9.37
C ALA A 113 -12.08 25.82 8.56
N ALA A 114 -11.56 24.91 7.73
CA ALA A 114 -10.40 25.15 6.85
C ALA A 114 -10.69 26.18 5.74
N SER A 115 -11.93 26.23 5.24
CA SER A 115 -12.33 27.25 4.24
C SER A 115 -12.42 28.66 4.83
N LEU A 116 -12.81 28.77 6.11
CA LEU A 116 -12.91 30.05 6.82
C LEU A 116 -11.55 30.54 7.32
N LYS A 117 -10.65 29.61 7.64
CA LYS A 117 -9.27 29.89 8.06
C LYS A 117 -8.32 29.03 7.24
N THR A 118 -7.76 29.60 6.17
CA THR A 118 -6.95 28.88 5.19
C THR A 118 -5.66 28.32 5.78
N ASP A 119 -5.14 28.89 6.87
CA ASP A 119 -3.95 28.46 7.62
C ASP A 119 -4.27 27.57 8.83
N TYR A 120 -5.47 26.96 8.89
CA TYR A 120 -5.88 26.10 10.00
C TYR A 120 -5.25 24.70 9.93
N ALA A 121 -3.96 24.60 10.24
CA ALA A 121 -3.18 23.36 10.19
C ALA A 121 -3.85 22.18 10.92
N GLU A 122 -4.44 22.42 12.10
CA GLU A 122 -5.10 21.38 12.90
C GLU A 122 -6.36 20.79 12.23
N ALA A 123 -7.13 21.63 11.52
CA ALA A 123 -8.28 21.19 10.74
C ALA A 123 -7.85 20.29 9.57
N TYR A 124 -6.80 20.67 8.84
CA TYR A 124 -6.24 19.84 7.78
C TYR A 124 -5.64 18.53 8.31
N LYS A 125 -4.89 18.56 9.42
CA LYS A 125 -4.35 17.34 10.04
C LYS A 125 -5.48 16.39 10.45
N THR A 126 -6.56 16.92 11.00
CA THR A 126 -7.74 16.13 11.37
C THR A 126 -8.45 15.52 10.16
N LEU A 127 -8.65 16.29 9.08
CA LEU A 127 -9.17 15.77 7.82
C LEU A 127 -8.28 14.64 7.29
N ALA A 128 -6.96 14.85 7.28
CA ALA A 128 -6.00 13.85 6.81
C ALA A 128 -6.14 12.51 7.56
N VAL A 129 -6.22 12.57 8.90
CA VAL A 129 -6.42 11.37 9.74
C VAL A 129 -7.75 10.68 9.44
N ILE A 130 -8.83 11.43 9.22
CA ILE A 130 -10.15 10.86 8.88
C ILE A 130 -10.10 10.15 7.53
N TYR A 131 -9.52 10.78 6.51
CA TYR A 131 -9.39 10.17 5.20
C TYR A 131 -8.49 8.93 5.25
N GLU A 132 -7.40 8.95 6.03
CA GLU A 132 -6.50 7.80 6.19
C GLU A 132 -7.17 6.62 6.92
N LYS A 133 -7.79 6.87 8.08
CA LYS A 133 -8.26 5.80 8.98
C LYS A 133 -9.70 5.38 8.71
N ALA A 134 -10.61 6.32 8.49
CA ALA A 134 -12.03 6.03 8.37
C ALA A 134 -12.45 5.79 6.92
N LYS A 135 -11.95 6.60 5.98
CA LYS A 135 -12.28 6.45 4.55
C LYS A 135 -11.32 5.52 3.79
N LYS A 136 -10.13 5.26 4.33
CA LYS A 136 -9.03 4.56 3.65
C LYS A 136 -8.67 5.17 2.29
N ASP A 137 -8.89 6.48 2.13
CA ASP A 137 -8.49 7.25 0.97
C ASP A 137 -7.13 7.90 1.24
N TYR A 138 -6.08 7.14 0.95
CA TYR A 138 -4.72 7.54 1.26
C TYR A 138 -4.25 8.74 0.45
N MET A 139 -4.69 8.88 -0.81
CA MET A 139 -4.29 10.01 -1.63
C MET A 139 -4.92 11.31 -1.14
N GLN A 140 -6.20 11.27 -0.74
CA GLN A 140 -6.84 12.42 -0.12
C GLN A 140 -6.25 12.73 1.26
N ALA A 141 -5.88 11.71 2.04
CA ALA A 141 -5.15 11.91 3.30
C ALA A 141 -3.80 12.62 3.06
N ALA A 142 -3.02 12.19 2.08
CA ALA A 142 -1.75 12.82 1.73
C ALA A 142 -1.91 14.28 1.30
N TYR A 143 -2.98 14.60 0.57
CA TYR A 143 -3.32 15.98 0.22
C TYR A 143 -3.50 16.85 1.48
N TYR A 144 -4.32 16.41 2.43
CA TYR A 144 -4.57 17.16 3.66
C TYR A 144 -3.36 17.20 4.61
N TYR A 145 -2.55 16.14 4.68
CA TYR A 145 -1.29 16.18 5.43
C TYR A 145 -0.31 17.19 4.84
N LYS A 146 -0.23 17.29 3.51
CA LYS A 146 0.58 18.31 2.84
C LYS A 146 0.10 19.72 3.16
N LYS A 147 -1.23 19.94 3.16
CA LYS A 147 -1.83 21.21 3.58
C LYS A 147 -1.58 21.53 5.04
N ALA A 148 -1.69 20.54 5.93
CA ALA A 148 -1.33 20.72 7.34
C ALA A 148 0.14 21.15 7.47
N ALA A 149 1.07 20.44 6.83
CA ALA A 149 2.50 20.79 6.87
C ALA A 149 2.82 22.17 6.26
N GLU A 150 2.04 22.63 5.27
CA GLU A 150 2.20 23.96 4.67
C GLU A 150 2.01 25.08 5.71
N TYR A 151 0.98 24.97 6.54
CA TYR A 151 0.57 26.00 7.49
C TYR A 151 1.02 25.75 8.94
N ASP A 152 1.48 24.55 9.26
CA ASP A 152 1.96 24.22 10.61
C ASP A 152 3.27 24.96 10.92
N THR A 153 3.25 25.71 12.03
CA THR A 153 4.39 26.49 12.50
C THR A 153 5.27 25.70 13.46
N ASP A 154 4.77 24.63 14.07
CA ASP A 154 5.56 23.79 14.97
C ASP A 154 6.38 22.78 14.15
N PRO A 155 7.73 22.82 14.20
CA PRO A 155 8.57 21.98 13.36
C PRO A 155 8.34 20.48 13.54
N LYS A 156 7.97 20.06 14.75
CA LYS A 156 7.76 18.65 15.08
C LYS A 156 6.49 18.10 14.42
N THR A 157 5.37 18.78 14.60
CA THR A 157 4.07 18.40 14.02
C THR A 157 4.03 18.58 12.50
N LYS A 158 4.75 19.57 11.97
CA LYS A 158 5.04 19.69 10.54
C LYS A 158 5.80 18.48 10.00
N LEU A 159 6.87 18.07 10.67
CA LEU A 159 7.67 16.90 10.31
C LEU A 159 6.84 15.60 10.37
N GLU A 160 5.99 15.43 11.39
CA GLU A 160 5.05 14.30 11.47
C GLU A 160 4.14 14.22 10.23
N SER A 161 3.57 15.34 9.82
CA SER A 161 2.70 15.42 8.64
C SER A 161 3.47 15.08 7.35
N ILE A 162 4.67 15.63 7.16
CA ILE A 162 5.54 15.32 6.01
C ILE A 162 5.89 13.82 5.99
N ASN A 163 6.28 13.24 7.13
CA ASN A 163 6.60 11.82 7.22
C ASN A 163 5.41 10.94 6.86
N ARG A 164 4.19 11.35 7.22
CA ARG A 164 2.97 10.62 6.83
C ARG A 164 2.70 10.70 5.33
N VAL A 165 2.91 11.86 4.69
CA VAL A 165 2.86 11.97 3.22
C VAL A 165 3.88 11.03 2.58
N ILE A 166 5.13 10.99 3.06
CA ILE A 166 6.16 10.11 2.49
C ILE A 166 5.78 8.62 2.66
N ALA A 167 5.21 8.23 3.81
CA ALA A 167 4.75 6.86 4.02
C ALA A 167 3.64 6.47 3.03
N ILE A 168 2.67 7.36 2.80
CA ILE A 168 1.60 7.17 1.80
C ILE A 168 2.17 7.06 0.39
N MET A 169 3.08 7.97 0.00
CA MET A 169 3.69 7.93 -1.33
C MET A 169 4.49 6.64 -1.56
N ASN A 170 5.22 6.16 -0.54
CA ASN A 170 5.95 4.90 -0.61
C ASN A 170 5.01 3.72 -0.86
N ALA A 171 3.93 3.59 -0.06
CA ALA A 171 2.97 2.50 -0.18
C ALA A 171 2.23 2.51 -1.53
N ASN A 172 2.08 3.69 -2.13
CA ASN A 172 1.49 3.85 -3.47
C ASN A 172 2.53 3.87 -4.60
N GLN A 173 3.78 3.47 -4.32
CA GLN A 173 4.89 3.40 -5.26
C GLN A 173 5.20 4.73 -6.00
N LYS A 174 4.83 5.88 -5.43
CA LYS A 174 5.05 7.22 -5.98
C LYS A 174 6.42 7.79 -5.58
N PHE A 175 7.48 7.03 -5.83
CA PHE A 175 8.83 7.31 -5.35
C PHE A 175 9.41 8.65 -5.85
N ASP A 176 9.04 9.07 -7.06
CA ASP A 176 9.52 10.34 -7.66
C ASP A 176 9.02 11.59 -6.92
N SER A 177 7.92 11.48 -6.17
CA SER A 177 7.34 12.61 -5.42
C SER A 177 8.00 12.83 -4.04
N ILE A 178 8.80 11.88 -3.58
CA ILE A 178 9.35 11.82 -2.22
C ILE A 178 10.59 12.72 -2.02
N PRO A 179 11.53 12.89 -2.98
CA PRO A 179 12.75 13.68 -2.74
C PRO A 179 12.50 15.09 -2.22
N ALA A 180 11.53 15.82 -2.80
CA ALA A 180 11.19 17.17 -2.34
C ALA A 180 10.66 17.21 -0.90
N LEU A 181 9.95 16.17 -0.47
CA LEU A 181 9.45 16.03 0.91
C LEU A 181 10.59 15.70 1.87
N LEU A 182 11.54 14.86 1.46
CA LEU A 182 12.73 14.53 2.26
C LEU A 182 13.63 15.76 2.45
N GLU A 183 13.79 16.61 1.44
CA GLU A 183 14.52 17.88 1.60
C GLU A 183 13.85 18.80 2.63
N GLN A 184 12.52 18.90 2.63
CA GLN A 184 11.80 19.66 3.65
C GLN A 184 11.98 19.03 5.04
N ALA A 185 11.88 17.71 5.15
CA ALA A 185 12.07 16.99 6.40
C ALA A 185 13.48 17.21 6.98
N LYS A 186 14.53 17.11 6.14
CA LYS A 186 15.93 17.34 6.53
C LYS A 186 16.18 18.77 7.00
N LYS A 187 15.50 19.77 6.43
CA LYS A 187 15.59 21.16 6.92
C LYS A 187 15.00 21.32 8.33
N LEU A 188 13.97 20.57 8.67
CA LEU A 188 13.34 20.61 9.99
C LEU A 188 14.18 19.87 11.04
N ASP A 189 14.77 18.72 10.68
CA ASP A 189 15.64 17.96 11.58
C ASP A 189 16.75 17.23 10.79
N PRO A 190 17.92 17.86 10.59
CA PRO A 190 19.01 17.27 9.80
C PRO A 190 19.72 16.12 10.51
N THR A 191 19.47 15.93 11.82
CA THR A 191 20.07 14.85 12.62
C THR A 191 19.15 13.64 12.76
N ASN A 192 17.96 13.68 12.16
CA ASN A 192 17.02 12.58 12.22
C ASN A 192 17.46 11.43 11.31
N GLY A 193 17.93 10.34 11.93
CA GLY A 193 18.34 9.14 11.22
C GLY A 193 17.20 8.40 10.53
N ASP A 194 15.94 8.65 10.89
CA ASP A 194 14.77 8.05 10.22
C ASP A 194 14.51 8.74 8.87
N ILE A 195 14.72 10.06 8.80
CA ILE A 195 14.66 10.81 7.52
C ILE A 195 15.74 10.32 6.56
N MET A 196 16.97 10.15 7.06
CA MET A 196 18.08 9.60 6.27
C MET A 196 17.78 8.18 5.80
N TYR A 197 17.17 7.35 6.66
CA TYR A 197 16.73 6.00 6.29
C TYR A 197 15.66 6.02 5.19
N MET A 198 14.66 6.91 5.30
CA MET A 198 13.62 7.07 4.27
C MET A 198 14.21 7.54 2.93
N GLU A 199 15.22 8.41 2.95
CA GLU A 199 15.95 8.82 1.75
C GLU A 199 16.70 7.67 1.09
N ILE A 200 17.47 6.89 1.86
CA ILE A 200 18.18 5.71 1.38
C ILE A 200 17.22 4.71 0.75
N ARG A 201 16.11 4.41 1.44
CA ARG A 201 15.08 3.49 0.93
C ARG A 201 14.48 4.03 -0.37
N ASN A 202 14.22 5.34 -0.47
CA ASN A 202 13.71 5.95 -1.69
C ASN A 202 14.72 5.84 -2.86
N LEU A 203 16.02 6.05 -2.62
CA LEU A 203 17.06 5.85 -3.64
C LEU A 203 17.07 4.41 -4.16
N ASN A 204 16.97 3.44 -3.26
CA ASN A 204 16.85 2.02 -3.62
C ASN A 204 15.60 1.74 -4.48
N LYS A 205 14.47 2.40 -4.19
CA LYS A 205 13.24 2.26 -4.98
C LYS A 205 13.32 2.96 -6.35
N LEU A 206 14.08 4.05 -6.45
CA LEU A 206 14.39 4.73 -7.71
C LEU A 206 15.48 4.04 -8.54
N GLY A 207 16.03 2.91 -8.07
CA GLY A 207 17.13 2.20 -8.73
C GLY A 207 18.49 2.90 -8.61
N GLN A 208 18.61 3.93 -7.78
CA GLN A 208 19.84 4.68 -7.51
C GLN A 208 20.68 3.96 -6.43
N TYR A 209 21.03 2.71 -6.73
CA TYR A 209 21.63 1.77 -5.78
C TYR A 209 23.00 2.22 -5.25
N GLU A 210 23.87 2.77 -6.10
CA GLU A 210 25.18 3.29 -5.68
C GLU A 210 25.04 4.37 -4.61
N ALA A 211 24.16 5.35 -4.85
CA ALA A 211 23.90 6.43 -3.90
C ALA A 211 23.29 5.92 -2.59
N ALA A 212 22.39 4.92 -2.67
CA ALA A 212 21.82 4.26 -1.50
C ALA A 212 22.91 3.55 -0.67
N ILE A 213 23.84 2.84 -1.31
CA ILE A 213 24.96 2.14 -0.65
C ILE A 213 25.89 3.15 0.02
N GLU A 214 26.28 4.21 -0.69
CA GLU A 214 27.18 5.23 -0.16
C GLU A 214 26.59 5.91 1.08
N LYS A 215 25.35 6.41 0.98
CA LYS A 215 24.66 7.04 2.12
C LYS A 215 24.44 6.07 3.27
N SER A 216 24.11 4.81 3.00
CA SER A 216 23.98 3.80 4.06
C SER A 216 25.29 3.56 4.80
N LYS A 217 26.41 3.43 4.08
CA LYS A 217 27.75 3.28 4.69
C LYS A 217 28.15 4.51 5.49
N PHE A 218 27.83 5.71 4.98
CA PHE A 218 28.02 6.95 5.71
C PHE A 218 27.21 6.97 7.03
N MET A 219 25.94 6.53 7.00
CA MET A 219 25.11 6.41 8.20
C MET A 219 25.69 5.39 9.19
N LEU A 220 26.19 4.24 8.71
CA LEU A 220 26.85 3.24 9.56
C LEU A 220 28.13 3.78 10.20
N ALA A 221 28.92 4.59 9.48
CA ALA A 221 30.15 5.18 10.01
C ALA A 221 29.90 6.33 10.99
N ASN A 222 28.75 7.01 10.90
CA ASN A 222 28.44 8.22 11.66
C ASN A 222 27.21 8.05 12.58
N PHE A 223 26.80 6.82 12.89
CA PHE A 223 25.50 6.55 13.53
C PHE A 223 25.31 7.30 14.86
N ALA A 224 26.38 7.49 15.64
CA ALA A 224 26.34 8.21 16.92
C ALA A 224 25.92 9.68 16.80
N LYS A 225 26.08 10.30 15.61
CA LYS A 225 25.67 11.67 15.32
C LYS A 225 24.15 11.80 15.11
N TYR A 226 23.48 10.72 14.72
CA TYR A 226 22.08 10.75 14.31
C TYR A 226 21.16 10.24 15.42
N LYS A 227 19.98 10.87 15.51
CA LYS A 227 18.91 10.50 16.42
C LYS A 227 17.86 9.68 15.68
N GLY A 228 17.47 8.52 16.20
CA GLY A 228 16.29 7.79 15.75
C GLY A 228 15.16 7.87 16.76
N ARG A 229 14.04 7.22 16.47
CA ARG A 229 12.97 7.00 17.45
C ARG A 229 13.16 5.67 18.19
N ASN A 230 13.01 5.70 19.51
CA ASN A 230 12.94 4.48 20.32
C ASN A 230 11.58 3.76 20.14
N GLU A 231 11.37 2.61 20.80
CA GLU A 231 10.11 1.85 20.74
C GLU A 231 8.88 2.67 21.17
N ALA A 232 9.07 3.64 22.06
CA ALA A 232 8.03 4.58 22.51
C ALA A 232 7.86 5.80 21.58
N GLY A 233 8.52 5.83 20.43
CA GLY A 233 8.42 6.91 19.43
C GLY A 233 9.16 8.20 19.79
N GLN A 234 9.94 8.20 20.89
CA GLN A 234 10.69 9.35 21.38
C GLN A 234 12.07 9.41 20.74
N MET A 235 12.60 10.63 20.55
CA MET A 235 13.92 10.84 19.96
C MET A 235 15.03 10.34 20.91
N ALA A 236 15.86 9.43 20.41
CA ALA A 236 17.02 8.86 21.08
C ALA A 236 18.20 8.79 20.10
N THR A 237 19.43 8.73 20.60
CA THR A 237 20.58 8.42 19.72
C THR A 237 20.41 7.04 19.11
N LEU A 238 20.75 6.88 17.83
CA LEU A 238 20.75 5.55 17.21
C LEU A 238 21.70 4.62 17.97
N LYS A 239 21.24 3.41 18.32
CA LYS A 239 22.05 2.44 19.07
C LYS A 239 22.11 1.08 18.36
N PRO A 240 23.30 0.47 18.24
CA PRO A 240 23.43 -0.92 17.81
C PRO A 240 22.79 -1.88 18.84
N PRO A 241 22.33 -3.07 18.43
CA PRO A 241 22.37 -3.59 17.06
C PRO A 241 21.18 -3.13 16.19
N ARG A 242 20.00 -2.86 16.79
CA ARG A 242 18.71 -2.72 16.09
C ARG A 242 18.60 -1.60 15.04
N ASP A 243 19.36 -0.51 15.21
CA ASP A 243 19.33 0.62 14.26
C ASP A 243 20.29 0.47 13.08
N LEU A 244 21.32 -0.36 13.21
CA LEU A 244 22.27 -0.58 12.11
C LEU A 244 21.70 -1.51 11.04
N ASP A 245 20.77 -2.38 11.42
CA ASP A 245 20.19 -3.42 10.57
C ASP A 245 19.47 -2.84 9.38
N ARG A 246 18.80 -1.71 9.58
CA ARG A 246 18.08 -1.03 8.50
C ARG A 246 19.05 -0.59 7.40
N PHE A 247 20.21 -0.06 7.76
CA PHE A 247 21.21 0.36 6.79
C PHE A 247 21.94 -0.84 6.18
N ASN A 248 22.24 -1.88 6.97
CA ASN A 248 22.76 -3.14 6.43
C ASN A 248 21.78 -3.78 5.43
N TYR A 249 20.48 -3.77 5.74
CA TYR A 249 19.43 -4.26 4.86
C TYR A 249 19.41 -3.49 3.54
N GLU A 250 19.40 -2.15 3.58
CA GLU A 250 19.36 -1.34 2.35
C GLU A 250 20.61 -1.53 1.48
N ILE A 251 21.79 -1.71 2.07
CA ILE A 251 23.02 -2.06 1.34
C ILE A 251 22.89 -3.44 0.71
N GLY A 252 22.45 -4.43 1.50
CA GLY A 252 22.25 -5.79 1.04
C GLY A 252 21.26 -5.86 -0.12
N TYR A 253 20.14 -5.13 -0.01
CA TYR A 253 19.13 -4.97 -1.04
C TYR A 253 19.72 -4.36 -2.31
N ALA A 254 20.45 -3.24 -2.20
CA ALA A 254 21.06 -2.56 -3.33
C ALA A 254 22.02 -3.48 -4.10
N TYR A 255 22.94 -4.15 -3.40
CA TYR A 255 23.83 -5.14 -4.02
C TYR A 255 23.08 -6.31 -4.65
N ASN A 256 21.99 -6.78 -4.01
CA ASN A 256 21.16 -7.85 -4.56
C ASN A 256 20.55 -7.46 -5.90
N LYS A 257 19.98 -6.24 -6.00
CA LYS A 257 19.38 -5.71 -7.22
C LYS A 257 20.39 -5.48 -8.35
N GLN A 258 21.66 -5.31 -8.02
CA GLN A 258 22.77 -5.24 -8.97
C GLN A 258 23.38 -6.61 -9.31
N ALA A 259 22.79 -7.72 -8.83
CA ALA A 259 23.34 -9.08 -8.96
C ALA A 259 24.75 -9.25 -8.35
N LYS A 260 25.16 -8.37 -7.42
CA LYS A 260 26.41 -8.47 -6.66
C LYS A 260 26.17 -9.31 -5.40
N PHE A 261 25.84 -10.58 -5.58
CA PHE A 261 25.30 -11.43 -4.51
C PHE A 261 26.26 -11.70 -3.35
N ASP A 262 27.55 -11.89 -3.61
CA ASP A 262 28.55 -12.07 -2.54
C ASP A 262 28.57 -10.87 -1.59
N SER A 263 28.59 -9.66 -2.16
CA SER A 263 28.53 -8.41 -1.40
C SER A 263 27.19 -8.28 -0.68
N SER A 264 26.09 -8.61 -1.36
CA SER A 264 24.74 -8.58 -0.78
C SER A 264 24.63 -9.45 0.48
N LEU A 265 25.07 -10.71 0.40
CA LEU A 265 24.95 -11.69 1.48
C LEU A 265 25.70 -11.30 2.74
N ILE A 266 26.83 -10.61 2.62
CA ILE A 266 27.59 -10.08 3.77
C ILE A 266 26.72 -9.12 4.59
N PHE A 267 25.99 -8.22 3.93
CA PHE A 267 25.16 -7.23 4.61
C PHE A 267 23.79 -7.79 5.01
N LEU A 268 23.17 -8.64 4.18
CA LEU A 268 21.90 -9.29 4.51
C LEU A 268 22.02 -10.16 5.77
N LYS A 269 23.11 -10.93 5.94
CA LYS A 269 23.37 -11.69 7.17
C LYS A 269 23.41 -10.80 8.42
N LYS A 270 23.95 -9.59 8.30
CA LYS A 270 23.99 -8.60 9.39
C LYS A 270 22.62 -7.98 9.67
N ALA A 271 21.66 -8.09 8.76
CA ALA A 271 20.30 -7.59 8.93
C ALA A 271 19.29 -8.72 9.22
N ASP A 272 19.72 -9.99 9.31
CA ASP A 272 18.86 -11.17 9.42
C ASP A 272 18.33 -11.39 10.86
N PHE A 273 17.74 -10.34 11.45
CA PHE A 273 17.09 -10.43 12.75
C PHE A 273 16.04 -9.33 12.95
N GLY A 274 15.30 -9.43 14.05
CA GLY A 274 14.25 -8.47 14.41
C GLY A 274 13.23 -8.27 13.30
N LYS A 275 12.86 -7.01 13.06
CA LYS A 275 11.87 -6.60 12.04
C LYS A 275 12.34 -6.82 10.58
N PHE A 276 13.65 -6.97 10.35
CA PHE A 276 14.20 -7.13 8.99
C PHE A 276 14.28 -8.58 8.55
N LYS A 277 14.19 -9.56 9.45
CA LYS A 277 14.28 -10.99 9.15
C LYS A 277 13.39 -11.42 7.96
N LYS A 278 12.12 -11.02 7.96
CA LYS A 278 11.18 -11.33 6.86
C LYS A 278 11.66 -10.72 5.53
N ARG A 279 12.08 -9.45 5.56
CA ARG A 279 12.57 -8.73 4.36
C ARG A 279 13.90 -9.26 3.85
N VAL A 280 14.77 -9.74 4.73
CA VAL A 280 16.03 -10.40 4.37
C VAL A 280 15.75 -11.75 3.74
N SER A 281 14.84 -12.54 4.31
CA SER A 281 14.58 -13.91 3.86
C SER A 281 14.29 -14.01 2.35
N VAL A 282 13.50 -13.08 1.81
CA VAL A 282 13.14 -13.05 0.38
C VAL A 282 14.30 -12.71 -0.57
N LEU A 283 15.42 -12.25 -0.02
CA LEU A 283 16.64 -11.89 -0.74
C LEU A 283 17.76 -12.94 -0.57
N LEU A 284 17.47 -14.09 0.06
CA LEU A 284 18.43 -15.18 0.25
C LEU A 284 18.27 -16.30 -0.79
N PRO A 285 19.35 -17.06 -1.11
CA PRO A 285 19.29 -18.19 -2.04
C PRO A 285 18.24 -19.24 -1.65
N ARG A 286 18.08 -19.48 -0.34
CA ARG A 286 17.10 -20.41 0.22
C ARG A 286 15.67 -20.09 -0.21
N TYR A 287 15.30 -18.81 -0.30
CA TYR A 287 13.97 -18.40 -0.73
C TYR A 287 13.68 -18.83 -2.17
N GLN A 288 14.66 -18.65 -3.07
CA GLN A 288 14.55 -19.11 -4.46
C GLN A 288 14.49 -20.65 -4.53
N TYR A 289 15.24 -21.35 -3.68
CA TYR A 289 15.16 -22.80 -3.58
C TYR A 289 13.77 -23.30 -3.13
N GLU A 290 13.17 -22.67 -2.12
CA GLU A 290 11.82 -23.01 -1.65
C GLU A 290 10.76 -22.74 -2.73
N ILE A 291 10.93 -21.69 -3.55
CA ILE A 291 10.10 -21.46 -4.75
C ILE A 291 10.29 -22.59 -5.77
N ALA A 292 11.53 -22.98 -6.06
CA ALA A 292 11.82 -24.04 -7.02
C ALA A 292 11.16 -25.36 -6.63
N LEU A 293 11.21 -25.67 -5.34
CA LEU A 293 10.59 -26.83 -4.73
C LEU A 293 9.05 -26.84 -4.87
N ALA A 294 8.39 -25.71 -4.66
CA ALA A 294 6.94 -25.59 -4.87
C ALA A 294 6.54 -25.86 -6.33
N TYR A 295 7.28 -25.30 -7.29
CA TYR A 295 7.04 -25.56 -8.72
C TYR A 295 7.38 -27.00 -9.12
N PHE A 296 8.43 -27.58 -8.53
CA PHE A 296 8.78 -28.97 -8.73
C PHE A 296 7.63 -29.91 -8.31
N ASP A 297 7.00 -29.65 -7.17
CA ASP A 297 5.90 -30.47 -6.65
C ASP A 297 4.67 -30.48 -7.56
N ILE A 298 4.45 -29.44 -8.35
CA ILE A 298 3.35 -29.36 -9.33
C ILE A 298 3.82 -29.64 -10.76
N PHE A 299 5.00 -30.23 -10.92
CA PHE A 299 5.58 -30.64 -12.22
C PHE A 299 5.81 -29.46 -13.18
N ASN A 300 6.00 -28.26 -12.64
CA ASN A 300 6.38 -27.09 -13.42
C ASN A 300 7.91 -26.93 -13.46
N TYR A 301 8.57 -27.87 -14.16
CA TYR A 301 10.02 -27.97 -14.16
C TYR A 301 10.74 -26.76 -14.75
N ASP A 302 10.11 -26.02 -15.65
CA ASP A 302 10.74 -24.84 -16.25
C ASP A 302 10.81 -23.69 -15.23
N LYS A 303 9.70 -23.37 -14.54
CA LYS A 303 9.71 -22.40 -13.43
C LYS A 303 10.59 -22.87 -12.27
N ALA A 304 10.61 -24.18 -11.98
CA ALA A 304 11.51 -24.73 -10.98
C ALA A 304 12.99 -24.50 -11.36
N GLN A 305 13.35 -24.73 -12.63
CA GLN A 305 14.71 -24.53 -13.13
C GLN A 305 15.11 -23.06 -13.11
N GLU A 306 14.22 -22.14 -13.46
CA GLU A 306 14.46 -20.70 -13.34
C GLU A 306 14.79 -20.29 -11.90
N ALA A 307 14.00 -20.77 -10.94
CA ALA A 307 14.22 -20.51 -9.52
C ALA A 307 15.52 -21.14 -9.01
N ILE A 308 15.88 -22.36 -9.46
CA ILE A 308 17.19 -22.98 -9.17
C ILE A 308 18.33 -22.12 -9.71
N ASN A 309 18.25 -21.69 -10.97
CA ASN A 309 19.29 -20.88 -11.61
C ASN A 309 19.49 -19.56 -10.85
N ARG A 310 18.40 -18.94 -10.37
CA ARG A 310 18.49 -17.75 -9.50
C ARG A 310 19.16 -18.07 -8.17
N ALA A 311 18.78 -19.16 -7.49
CA ALA A 311 19.42 -19.58 -6.24
C ALA A 311 20.94 -19.79 -6.41
N LEU A 312 21.35 -20.45 -7.50
CA LEU A 312 22.76 -20.73 -7.80
C LEU A 312 23.54 -19.52 -8.30
N ALA A 313 22.87 -18.54 -8.92
CA ALA A 313 23.47 -17.24 -9.20
C ALA A 313 23.79 -16.49 -7.89
N MET A 314 22.93 -16.63 -6.88
CA MET A 314 23.11 -15.97 -5.58
C MET A 314 24.17 -16.67 -4.71
N ASP A 315 24.20 -18.00 -4.72
CA ASP A 315 25.22 -18.81 -4.06
C ASP A 315 25.49 -20.06 -4.90
N SER A 316 26.60 -20.03 -5.64
CA SER A 316 26.99 -21.13 -6.54
C SER A 316 27.38 -22.41 -5.79
N LYS A 317 27.61 -22.34 -4.48
CA LYS A 317 27.97 -23.49 -3.62
C LYS A 317 26.76 -24.07 -2.89
N TYR A 318 25.57 -23.52 -3.11
CA TYR A 318 24.35 -24.02 -2.49
C TYR A 318 23.97 -25.38 -3.09
N LYS A 319 24.09 -26.46 -2.30
CA LYS A 319 24.05 -27.84 -2.78
C LYS A 319 22.65 -28.29 -3.18
N GLU A 320 21.66 -27.93 -2.38
CA GLU A 320 20.29 -28.43 -2.49
C GLU A 320 19.61 -28.04 -3.82
N PRO A 321 19.78 -26.82 -4.36
CA PRO A 321 19.34 -26.52 -5.73
C PRO A 321 20.10 -27.28 -6.82
N GLN A 322 21.40 -27.57 -6.63
CA GLN A 322 22.18 -28.35 -7.61
C GLN A 322 21.64 -29.78 -7.71
N GLU A 323 21.38 -30.42 -6.57
CA GLU A 323 20.78 -31.76 -6.52
C GLU A 323 19.40 -31.79 -7.18
N LEU A 324 18.58 -30.75 -6.96
CA LEU A 324 17.28 -30.62 -7.61
C LEU A 324 17.41 -30.46 -9.14
N ALA A 325 18.39 -29.69 -9.62
CA ALA A 325 18.66 -29.55 -11.06
C ALA A 325 19.10 -30.88 -11.70
N ILE A 326 19.97 -31.64 -11.01
CA ILE A 326 20.39 -32.98 -11.46
C ILE A 326 19.18 -33.89 -11.58
N ARG A 327 18.28 -33.87 -10.57
CA ARG A 327 17.04 -34.65 -10.58
C ARG A 327 16.14 -34.28 -11.76
N ILE A 328 15.91 -32.99 -12.01
CA ILE A 328 15.11 -32.52 -13.17
C ILE A 328 15.74 -32.98 -14.49
N THR A 329 17.06 -32.84 -14.61
CA THR A 329 17.80 -33.23 -15.82
C THR A 329 17.73 -34.73 -16.06
N GLY A 330 17.92 -35.55 -15.02
CA GLY A 330 17.79 -37.01 -15.10
C GLY A 330 16.40 -37.47 -15.52
N MET A 331 15.35 -36.80 -15.03
CA MET A 331 13.98 -37.07 -15.47
C MET A 331 13.81 -36.79 -16.97
N LYS A 332 14.30 -35.64 -17.47
CA LYS A 332 14.26 -35.28 -18.89
C LYS A 332 15.09 -36.23 -19.77
N ALA A 333 16.23 -36.72 -19.30
CA ALA A 333 17.08 -37.64 -20.06
C ALA A 333 16.48 -39.05 -20.19
N SER A 334 15.65 -39.48 -19.23
CA SER A 334 15.06 -40.82 -19.21
C SER A 334 13.94 -41.07 -20.23
N VAL A 335 13.49 -40.05 -20.96
CA VAL A 335 12.32 -40.09 -21.85
C VAL A 335 12.43 -41.20 -22.91
N LYS A 336 13.59 -41.32 -23.57
CA LYS A 336 13.79 -42.31 -24.64
C LYS A 336 13.70 -43.76 -24.14
N GLY A 337 14.14 -44.03 -22.90
CA GLY A 337 14.07 -45.36 -22.29
C GLY A 337 12.66 -45.77 -21.85
N LYS A 338 11.78 -44.79 -21.60
CA LYS A 338 10.40 -45.03 -21.11
C LYS A 338 9.42 -45.38 -22.23
N GLN A 339 9.73 -45.09 -23.48
CA GLN A 339 8.86 -45.36 -24.64
C GLN A 339 8.54 -46.86 -24.81
N GLN A 340 9.50 -47.74 -24.54
CA GLN A 340 9.25 -49.20 -24.57
C GLN A 340 8.25 -49.62 -23.49
N GLY A 341 8.34 -49.03 -22.29
CA GLY A 341 7.41 -49.29 -21.19
C GLY A 341 5.99 -48.84 -21.52
N ILE A 342 5.83 -47.69 -22.18
CA ILE A 342 4.53 -47.19 -22.67
C ILE A 342 3.89 -48.22 -23.61
N LYS A 343 4.64 -48.67 -24.63
CA LYS A 343 4.13 -49.67 -25.60
C LYS A 343 3.70 -50.98 -24.93
N LEU A 344 4.48 -51.47 -23.95
CA LEU A 344 4.13 -52.69 -23.21
C LEU A 344 2.85 -52.52 -22.37
N LEU A 345 2.64 -51.35 -21.77
CA LEU A 345 1.41 -51.06 -21.03
C LEU A 345 0.20 -50.90 -21.96
N GLU A 346 0.37 -50.23 -23.11
CA GLU A 346 -0.68 -50.13 -24.13
C GLU A 346 -1.13 -51.51 -24.63
N ASP A 347 -0.18 -52.41 -24.88
CA ASP A 347 -0.51 -53.79 -25.27
C ASP A 347 -1.15 -54.58 -24.12
N SER A 348 -0.72 -54.35 -22.88
CA SER A 348 -1.35 -54.93 -21.68
C SER A 348 -2.81 -54.50 -21.52
N VAL A 349 -3.13 -53.23 -21.79
CA VAL A 349 -4.52 -52.72 -21.78
C VAL A 349 -5.40 -53.46 -22.77
N LYS A 350 -4.90 -53.77 -23.98
CA LYS A 350 -5.67 -54.46 -25.03
C LYS A 350 -6.00 -55.91 -24.67
N ILE A 351 -5.10 -56.60 -23.97
CA ILE A 351 -5.22 -58.03 -23.67
C ILE A 351 -6.03 -58.27 -22.39
N ASN A 352 -6.03 -57.31 -21.46
CA ASN A 352 -6.69 -57.47 -20.17
C ASN A 352 -8.21 -57.29 -20.29
N LYS A 353 -8.97 -58.36 -20.04
CA LYS A 353 -10.44 -58.35 -20.15
C LYS A 353 -11.14 -57.80 -18.91
N ASP A 354 -10.44 -57.75 -17.78
CA ASP A 354 -10.96 -57.24 -16.50
C ASP A 354 -10.83 -55.71 -16.46
N GLU A 355 -11.95 -55.02 -16.30
CA GLU A 355 -12.00 -53.56 -16.38
C GLU A 355 -11.23 -52.87 -15.26
N LYS A 356 -11.28 -53.42 -14.04
CA LYS A 356 -10.58 -52.86 -12.89
C LYS A 356 -9.07 -53.06 -13.01
N LYS A 357 -8.63 -54.21 -13.52
CA LYS A 357 -7.21 -54.45 -13.79
C LYS A 357 -6.71 -53.57 -14.96
N ARG A 358 -7.53 -53.36 -15.99
CA ARG A 358 -7.22 -52.38 -17.06
C ARG A 358 -7.05 -50.97 -16.49
N ALA A 359 -7.96 -50.53 -15.62
CA ALA A 359 -7.86 -49.23 -14.98
C ALA A 359 -6.55 -49.07 -14.19
N ASP A 360 -6.08 -50.10 -13.48
CA ASP A 360 -4.78 -50.02 -12.78
C ASP A 360 -3.60 -49.89 -13.75
N VAL A 361 -3.65 -50.56 -14.91
CA VAL A 361 -2.66 -50.40 -15.99
C VAL A 361 -2.69 -48.97 -16.53
N TYR A 362 -3.88 -48.39 -16.74
CA TYR A 362 -4.03 -46.98 -17.14
C TYR A 362 -3.42 -46.00 -16.13
N CYS A 363 -3.49 -46.28 -14.83
CA CYS A 363 -2.84 -45.43 -13.83
C CYS A 363 -1.31 -45.41 -14.00
N ARG A 364 -0.69 -46.56 -14.33
CA ARG A 364 0.75 -46.66 -14.60
C ARG A 364 1.11 -46.02 -15.94
N LEU A 365 0.27 -46.21 -16.94
CA LEU A 365 0.42 -45.63 -18.27
C LEU A 365 0.37 -44.10 -18.22
N CYS A 366 -0.62 -43.54 -17.50
CA CYS A 366 -0.75 -42.11 -17.24
C CYS A 366 0.55 -41.52 -16.68
N LYS A 367 1.13 -42.14 -15.64
CA LYS A 367 2.40 -41.70 -15.06
C LYS A 367 3.52 -41.65 -16.10
N LEU A 368 3.71 -42.73 -16.87
CA LEU A 368 4.79 -42.79 -17.85
C LEU A 368 4.60 -41.79 -18.98
N GLN A 369 3.39 -41.68 -19.53
CA GLN A 369 3.05 -40.70 -20.56
C GLN A 369 3.31 -39.27 -20.08
N PHE A 370 2.90 -38.96 -18.84
CA PHE A 370 3.14 -37.66 -18.22
C PHE A 370 4.64 -37.37 -18.08
N GLU A 371 5.42 -38.34 -17.60
CA GLU A 371 6.88 -38.23 -17.47
C GLU A 371 7.61 -38.12 -18.81
N THR A 372 7.00 -38.61 -19.90
CA THR A 372 7.52 -38.47 -21.27
C THR A 372 6.95 -37.27 -22.03
N PHE A 373 6.23 -36.38 -21.35
CA PHE A 373 5.60 -35.19 -21.93
C PHE A 373 4.50 -35.48 -22.98
N ASP A 374 3.97 -36.70 -23.01
CA ASP A 374 2.76 -37.07 -23.75
C ASP A 374 1.53 -36.68 -22.91
N PHE A 375 1.24 -35.38 -22.88
CA PHE A 375 0.17 -34.83 -22.03
C PHE A 375 -1.22 -35.22 -22.52
N GLU A 376 -1.44 -35.34 -23.83
CA GLU A 376 -2.73 -35.80 -24.35
C GLU A 376 -3.01 -37.25 -23.95
N GLY A 377 -2.05 -38.15 -24.16
CA GLY A 377 -2.15 -39.55 -23.72
C GLY A 377 -2.31 -39.66 -22.21
N ALA A 378 -1.54 -38.89 -21.44
CA ALA A 378 -1.62 -38.91 -19.98
C ALA A 378 -3.01 -38.52 -19.46
N ALA A 379 -3.64 -37.49 -20.05
CA ALA A 379 -4.99 -37.07 -19.66
C ALA A 379 -6.05 -38.14 -20.00
N LEU A 380 -5.94 -38.79 -21.16
CA LEU A 380 -6.82 -39.89 -21.56
C LEU A 380 -6.68 -41.11 -20.63
N SER A 381 -5.44 -41.54 -20.37
CA SER A 381 -5.18 -42.64 -19.43
C SER A 381 -5.64 -42.31 -18.01
N ALA A 382 -5.51 -41.05 -17.58
CA ALA A 382 -6.02 -40.61 -16.29
C ALA A 382 -7.56 -40.73 -16.20
N ASN A 383 -8.30 -40.38 -17.25
CA ASN A 383 -9.75 -40.54 -17.28
C ASN A 383 -10.17 -42.00 -17.06
N GLU A 384 -9.50 -42.95 -17.73
CA GLU A 384 -9.81 -44.37 -17.56
C GLU A 384 -9.43 -44.91 -16.18
N CYS A 385 -8.31 -44.44 -15.61
CA CYS A 385 -7.90 -44.78 -14.24
C CYS A 385 -8.91 -44.26 -13.19
N LEU A 386 -9.28 -42.98 -13.28
CA LEU A 386 -10.09 -42.30 -12.26
C LEU A 386 -11.57 -42.73 -12.24
N LYS A 387 -12.08 -43.37 -13.31
CA LYS A 387 -13.41 -44.01 -13.30
C LYS A 387 -13.53 -45.08 -12.21
N PHE A 388 -12.46 -45.81 -11.93
CA PHE A 388 -12.44 -46.90 -10.95
C PHE A 388 -11.74 -46.53 -9.64
N PHE A 389 -10.84 -45.54 -9.68
CA PHE A 389 -10.00 -45.14 -8.56
C PHE A 389 -10.02 -43.62 -8.34
N PRO A 390 -11.19 -43.00 -8.06
CA PRO A 390 -11.31 -41.55 -7.89
C PRO A 390 -10.48 -41.01 -6.70
N GLU A 391 -10.12 -41.86 -5.74
CA GLU A 391 -9.28 -41.54 -4.59
C GLU A 391 -7.79 -41.34 -4.93
N ARG A 392 -7.36 -41.68 -6.16
CA ARG A 392 -5.96 -41.52 -6.58
C ARG A 392 -5.64 -40.07 -6.96
N LEU A 393 -5.59 -39.20 -5.95
CA LEU A 393 -5.39 -37.75 -6.10
C LEU A 393 -4.13 -37.37 -6.91
N GLN A 394 -3.07 -38.18 -6.86
CA GLN A 394 -1.86 -37.94 -7.65
C GLN A 394 -2.11 -38.08 -9.16
N VAL A 395 -3.01 -38.97 -9.56
CA VAL A 395 -3.46 -39.11 -10.96
C VAL A 395 -4.34 -37.93 -11.35
N THR A 396 -5.20 -37.45 -10.45
CA THR A 396 -5.98 -36.21 -10.66
C THR A 396 -5.06 -35.02 -10.90
N LEU A 397 -3.96 -34.90 -10.13
CA LEU A 397 -2.97 -33.84 -10.35
C LEU A 397 -2.29 -33.97 -11.72
N TRP A 398 -1.85 -35.17 -12.11
CA TRP A 398 -1.26 -35.39 -13.44
C TRP A 398 -2.22 -35.06 -14.56
N LYS A 399 -3.49 -35.46 -14.43
CA LYS A 399 -4.56 -35.14 -15.38
C LYS A 399 -4.72 -33.63 -15.54
N ALA A 400 -4.91 -32.91 -14.45
CA ALA A 400 -5.10 -31.46 -14.46
C ALA A 400 -3.90 -30.73 -15.06
N ILE A 401 -2.67 -31.11 -14.68
CA ILE A 401 -1.48 -30.51 -15.27
C ILE A 401 -1.36 -30.85 -16.76
N ALA A 402 -1.69 -32.07 -17.18
CA ALA A 402 -1.65 -32.45 -18.59
C ALA A 402 -2.67 -31.68 -19.45
N GLN A 403 -3.90 -31.50 -18.95
CA GLN A 403 -4.92 -30.63 -19.57
C GLN A 403 -4.45 -29.17 -19.64
N TYR A 404 -3.88 -28.66 -18.55
CA TYR A 404 -3.29 -27.32 -18.52
C TYR A 404 -2.20 -27.14 -19.59
N ARG A 405 -1.29 -28.12 -19.76
CA ARG A 405 -0.23 -28.09 -20.78
C ARG A 405 -0.76 -28.18 -22.21
N THR A 406 -1.97 -28.69 -22.39
CA THR A 406 -2.65 -28.80 -23.69
C THR A 406 -3.67 -27.67 -23.92
N GLY A 407 -3.69 -26.64 -23.07
CA GLY A 407 -4.55 -25.45 -23.21
C GLY A 407 -5.99 -25.64 -22.71
N LYS A 408 -6.31 -26.79 -22.10
CA LYS A 408 -7.64 -27.14 -21.59
C LYS A 408 -7.84 -26.62 -20.17
N PHE A 409 -7.79 -25.31 -20.01
CA PHE A 409 -7.75 -24.65 -18.69
C PHE A 409 -8.99 -24.92 -17.82
N ASN A 410 -10.19 -24.84 -18.39
CA ASN A 410 -11.44 -25.01 -17.64
C ASN A 410 -11.59 -26.45 -17.12
N GLU A 411 -11.20 -27.43 -17.92
CA GLU A 411 -11.22 -28.85 -17.54
C GLU A 411 -10.22 -29.13 -16.43
N ALA A 412 -8.99 -28.61 -16.58
CA ALA A 412 -7.95 -28.70 -15.56
C ALA A 412 -8.38 -28.06 -14.23
N ALA A 413 -9.04 -26.89 -14.30
CA ALA A 413 -9.54 -26.18 -13.14
C ALA A 413 -10.63 -26.97 -12.42
N ALA A 414 -11.61 -27.50 -13.17
CA ALA A 414 -12.71 -28.30 -12.63
C ALA A 414 -12.21 -29.57 -11.91
N ASP A 415 -11.22 -30.25 -12.48
CA ASP A 415 -10.63 -31.46 -11.88
C ASP A 415 -9.98 -31.18 -10.51
N LEU A 416 -9.36 -30.01 -10.33
CA LEU A 416 -8.71 -29.65 -9.07
C LEU A 416 -9.65 -28.98 -8.06
N GLN A 417 -10.65 -28.24 -8.54
CA GLN A 417 -11.56 -27.50 -7.66
C GLN A 417 -12.26 -28.45 -6.67
N ASN A 418 -12.80 -29.55 -7.17
CA ASN A 418 -13.43 -30.59 -6.35
C ASN A 418 -12.48 -31.15 -5.28
N VAL A 419 -11.19 -31.31 -5.60
CA VAL A 419 -10.18 -31.81 -4.67
C VAL A 419 -9.88 -30.77 -3.59
N THR A 420 -9.74 -29.50 -3.97
CA THR A 420 -9.43 -28.42 -3.02
C THR A 420 -10.57 -28.09 -2.07
N GLU A 421 -11.81 -28.32 -2.48
CA GLU A 421 -13.01 -28.07 -1.67
C GLU A 421 -13.27 -29.19 -0.65
N SER A 422 -12.67 -30.37 -0.80
CA SER A 422 -12.78 -31.47 0.17
C SER A 422 -12.29 -31.06 1.57
N GLU A 423 -13.10 -31.39 2.58
CA GLU A 423 -12.79 -31.16 4.00
C GLU A 423 -11.80 -32.21 4.56
N ASP A 424 -11.83 -33.43 4.01
CA ASP A 424 -11.00 -34.55 4.48
C ASP A 424 -9.54 -34.48 3.99
N LEU A 425 -9.22 -33.52 3.12
CA LEU A 425 -7.89 -33.40 2.54
C LEU A 425 -6.90 -32.74 3.52
N ASN A 426 -5.80 -33.45 3.79
CA ASN A 426 -4.69 -32.90 4.60
C ASN A 426 -4.22 -31.54 4.05
N ALA A 427 -3.97 -30.59 4.96
CA ALA A 427 -3.51 -29.24 4.67
C ALA A 427 -2.36 -29.14 3.65
N ASP A 428 -1.35 -30.01 3.72
CA ASP A 428 -0.21 -29.96 2.79
C ASP A 428 -0.60 -30.35 1.36
N LEU A 429 -1.45 -31.36 1.21
CA LEU A 429 -2.01 -31.74 -0.08
C LEU A 429 -2.94 -30.63 -0.58
N LYS A 430 -3.83 -30.12 0.27
CA LYS A 430 -4.74 -29.02 -0.07
C LYS A 430 -3.98 -27.80 -0.56
N ALA A 431 -2.87 -27.44 0.08
CA ALA A 431 -2.00 -26.35 -0.36
C ALA A 431 -1.33 -26.63 -1.72
N ARG A 432 -0.87 -27.87 -1.98
CA ARG A 432 -0.32 -28.27 -3.29
C ARG A 432 -1.34 -28.12 -4.41
N PHE A 433 -2.54 -28.66 -4.20
CA PHE A 433 -3.62 -28.63 -5.18
C PHE A 433 -4.12 -27.20 -5.41
N ALA A 434 -4.29 -26.42 -4.33
CA ALA A 434 -4.66 -25.00 -4.43
C ALA A 434 -3.57 -24.20 -5.15
N PHE A 435 -2.29 -24.46 -4.89
CA PHE A 435 -1.20 -23.79 -5.62
C PHE A 435 -1.23 -24.09 -7.12
N ALA A 436 -1.44 -25.36 -7.51
CA ALA A 436 -1.61 -25.73 -8.91
C ALA A 436 -2.85 -25.09 -9.54
N LEU A 437 -3.99 -25.12 -8.85
CA LEU A 437 -5.25 -24.53 -9.31
C LEU A 437 -5.14 -23.01 -9.47
N GLY A 438 -4.48 -22.32 -8.54
CA GLY A 438 -4.24 -20.89 -8.62
C GLY A 438 -3.44 -20.50 -9.87
N ILE A 439 -2.41 -21.28 -10.22
CA ILE A 439 -1.64 -21.08 -11.46
C ILE A 439 -2.53 -21.33 -12.69
N ILE A 440 -3.30 -22.41 -12.72
CA ILE A 440 -4.20 -22.73 -13.83
C ILE A 440 -5.21 -21.60 -14.04
N MET A 441 -5.86 -21.12 -12.98
CA MET A 441 -6.82 -20.02 -13.04
C MET A 441 -6.17 -18.72 -13.52
N LYS A 442 -4.97 -18.39 -13.03
CA LYS A 442 -4.23 -17.19 -13.46
C LYS A 442 -3.87 -17.24 -14.94
N GLU A 443 -3.50 -18.39 -15.48
CA GLU A 443 -3.22 -18.54 -16.92
C GLU A 443 -4.51 -18.60 -17.74
N ALA A 444 -5.58 -19.20 -17.22
CA ALA A 444 -6.91 -19.20 -17.83
C ALA A 444 -7.42 -17.76 -18.04
N ALA A 445 -7.17 -16.86 -17.08
CA ALA A 445 -7.50 -15.42 -17.15
C ALA A 445 -6.85 -14.68 -18.33
N LYS A 446 -5.80 -15.24 -18.92
CA LYS A 446 -5.11 -14.69 -20.11
C LYS A 446 -5.60 -15.31 -21.42
N SER A 447 -6.41 -16.37 -21.35
CA SER A 447 -6.93 -17.07 -22.53
C SER A 447 -8.00 -16.23 -23.23
N PRO A 448 -8.11 -16.26 -24.57
CA PRO A 448 -9.17 -15.56 -25.31
C PRO A 448 -10.60 -15.93 -24.90
N GLN A 449 -10.79 -17.13 -24.33
CA GLN A 449 -12.08 -17.66 -23.90
C GLN A 449 -12.32 -17.50 -22.38
N GLY A 450 -11.40 -16.87 -21.66
CA GLY A 450 -11.47 -16.72 -20.21
C GLY A 450 -12.44 -15.62 -19.76
N ASP A 451 -12.84 -15.71 -18.48
CA ASP A 451 -13.40 -14.58 -17.73
C ASP A 451 -12.32 -14.08 -16.76
N PRO A 452 -11.55 -13.04 -17.15
CA PRO A 452 -10.41 -12.61 -16.36
C PRO A 452 -10.78 -12.15 -14.95
N ALA A 453 -11.97 -11.59 -14.74
CA ALA A 453 -12.37 -11.10 -13.42
C ALA A 453 -12.61 -12.26 -12.46
N SER A 454 -13.44 -13.23 -12.88
CA SER A 454 -13.74 -14.43 -12.11
C SER A 454 -12.48 -15.29 -11.89
N GLN A 455 -11.71 -15.53 -12.95
CA GLN A 455 -10.52 -16.40 -12.89
C GLN A 455 -9.40 -15.79 -12.03
N ASN A 456 -9.16 -14.47 -12.09
CA ASN A 456 -8.21 -13.81 -11.19
C ASN A 456 -8.66 -13.86 -9.73
N PHE A 457 -9.97 -13.74 -9.47
CA PHE A 457 -10.52 -13.90 -8.12
C PHE A 457 -10.26 -15.32 -7.59
N PHE A 458 -10.60 -16.36 -8.35
CA PHE A 458 -10.36 -17.75 -7.95
C PHE A 458 -8.87 -18.09 -7.84
N ALA A 459 -8.02 -17.50 -8.68
CA ALA A 459 -6.57 -17.61 -8.54
C ALA A 459 -6.11 -17.06 -7.18
N MET A 460 -6.57 -15.86 -6.82
CA MET A 460 -6.24 -15.21 -5.55
C MET A 460 -6.68 -16.03 -4.34
N GLU A 461 -7.91 -16.56 -4.33
CA GLU A 461 -8.41 -17.40 -3.23
C GLU A 461 -7.61 -18.69 -3.07
N ASN A 462 -7.24 -19.33 -4.17
CA ASN A 462 -6.42 -20.54 -4.13
C ASN A 462 -4.99 -20.26 -3.67
N PHE A 463 -4.39 -19.14 -4.09
CA PHE A 463 -3.10 -18.73 -3.56
C PHE A 463 -3.16 -18.40 -2.06
N LYS A 464 -4.25 -17.82 -1.55
CA LYS A 464 -4.44 -17.64 -0.09
C LYS A 464 -4.49 -18.95 0.69
N ILE A 465 -5.03 -20.02 0.10
CA ILE A 465 -4.96 -21.36 0.70
C ILE A 465 -3.50 -21.84 0.73
N ALA A 466 -2.79 -21.73 -0.40
CA ALA A 466 -1.39 -22.11 -0.50
C ALA A 466 -0.45 -21.31 0.43
N LEU A 467 -0.76 -20.04 0.70
CA LEU A 467 -0.03 -19.16 1.62
C LEU A 467 0.04 -19.70 3.06
N LYS A 468 -0.92 -20.52 3.47
CA LYS A 468 -0.95 -21.13 4.81
C LYS A 468 0.08 -22.24 4.98
N SER A 469 0.64 -22.76 3.89
CA SER A 469 1.67 -23.81 3.91
C SER A 469 3.07 -23.22 3.78
N ASN A 470 3.99 -23.66 4.65
CA ASN A 470 5.40 -23.30 4.55
C ASN A 470 6.02 -23.70 3.20
N ARG A 471 5.52 -24.77 2.57
CA ARG A 471 6.04 -25.28 1.30
C ARG A 471 5.72 -24.39 0.11
N TYR A 472 4.53 -23.79 0.09
CA TYR A 472 4.01 -23.07 -1.08
C TYR A 472 3.91 -21.56 -0.86
N MET A 473 4.06 -21.07 0.38
CA MET A 473 3.89 -19.66 0.74
C MET A 473 4.67 -18.71 -0.17
N HIS A 474 5.96 -18.95 -0.40
CA HIS A 474 6.80 -18.05 -1.18
C HIS A 474 6.44 -18.03 -2.67
N ALA A 475 6.18 -19.20 -3.26
CA ALA A 475 5.77 -19.30 -4.66
C ALA A 475 4.36 -18.75 -4.89
N ALA A 476 3.43 -18.99 -3.96
CA ALA A 476 2.08 -18.44 -4.00
C ALA A 476 2.11 -16.90 -3.91
N ARG A 477 2.89 -16.33 -2.97
CA ARG A 477 3.04 -14.87 -2.87
C ARG A 477 3.60 -14.26 -4.14
N LEU A 478 4.64 -14.88 -4.72
CA LEU A 478 5.20 -14.46 -6.00
C LEU A 478 4.17 -14.48 -7.13
N GLU A 479 3.33 -15.52 -7.19
CA GLU A 479 2.30 -15.62 -8.22
C GLU A 479 1.19 -14.58 -8.05
N MET A 480 0.85 -14.22 -6.81
CA MET A 480 -0.15 -13.19 -6.49
C MET A 480 0.27 -11.78 -6.95
N GLU A 481 1.57 -11.47 -6.98
CA GLU A 481 2.08 -10.16 -7.47
C GLU A 481 1.65 -9.85 -8.92
N GLY A 482 1.39 -10.89 -9.73
CA GLY A 482 0.92 -10.73 -11.10
C GLY A 482 -0.60 -10.77 -11.26
N VAL A 483 -1.38 -10.78 -10.17
CA VAL A 483 -2.84 -10.86 -10.21
C VAL A 483 -3.45 -9.50 -9.89
N PRO A 484 -4.34 -8.95 -10.76
CA PRO A 484 -4.99 -7.67 -10.53
C PRO A 484 -5.64 -7.58 -9.14
N GLY A 485 -5.37 -6.47 -8.44
CA GLY A 485 -5.90 -6.20 -7.09
C GLY A 485 -4.94 -6.53 -5.94
N PHE A 486 -3.86 -7.29 -6.18
CA PHE A 486 -2.88 -7.58 -5.14
C PHE A 486 -2.10 -6.35 -4.66
N ASP A 487 -1.83 -5.39 -5.54
CA ASP A 487 -1.13 -4.15 -5.19
C ASP A 487 -1.81 -3.36 -4.07
N LYS A 488 -3.15 -3.39 -4.01
CA LYS A 488 -3.91 -2.75 -2.92
C LYS A 488 -3.67 -3.44 -1.58
N ILE A 489 -3.61 -4.77 -1.59
CA ILE A 489 -3.32 -5.58 -0.39
C ILE A 489 -1.90 -5.28 0.10
N LEU A 490 -0.91 -5.25 -0.81
CA LEU A 490 0.46 -4.90 -0.48
C LEU A 490 0.58 -3.47 0.09
N ALA A 491 -0.11 -2.50 -0.51
CA ALA A 491 -0.11 -1.12 -0.03
C ALA A 491 -0.69 -1.02 1.39
N GLU A 492 -1.77 -1.76 1.69
CA GLU A 492 -2.35 -1.82 3.04
C GLU A 492 -1.39 -2.47 4.05
N GLU A 493 -0.74 -3.59 3.69
CA GLU A 493 0.28 -4.24 4.53
C GLU A 493 1.45 -3.27 4.82
N GLU A 494 1.97 -2.59 3.80
CA GLU A 494 3.07 -1.64 3.96
C GLU A 494 2.69 -0.44 4.85
N LEU A 495 1.46 0.08 4.74
CA LEU A 495 0.96 1.16 5.59
C LEU A 495 0.79 0.73 7.05
N GLN A 496 0.37 -0.51 7.28
CA GLN A 496 0.30 -1.09 8.63
C GLN A 496 1.71 -1.25 9.24
N GLU A 497 2.67 -1.77 8.47
CA GLU A 497 4.07 -1.88 8.93
C GLU A 497 4.69 -0.51 9.24
N MET A 498 4.37 0.52 8.45
CA MET A 498 4.87 1.90 8.66
C MET A 498 4.05 2.70 9.69
N GLY A 499 2.86 2.23 10.07
CA GLY A 499 1.99 2.82 11.10
C GLY A 499 2.20 2.24 12.50
N GLY A 500 2.84 1.08 12.64
CA GLY A 500 3.05 0.35 13.89
C GLY A 500 4.12 0.93 14.85
N GLY A 501 4.26 2.25 14.91
CA GLY A 501 5.25 2.95 15.73
C GLY A 501 4.68 4.16 16.48
N ALA A 502 3.41 4.12 16.89
CA ALA A 502 2.85 4.84 18.05
C ALA A 502 1.31 4.66 18.07
N MET A 503 0.80 4.38 19.27
CA MET A 503 -0.61 4.33 19.68
C MET A 503 -1.32 2.97 19.48
N MET A 504 -0.93 2.01 20.32
CA MET A 504 -1.94 1.23 21.04
C MET A 504 -2.43 2.08 22.22
N GLU A 505 -3.76 2.13 22.35
CA GLU A 505 -4.54 2.33 23.58
C GLU A 505 -4.23 3.57 24.46
N GLU A 506 -5.01 4.63 24.26
CA GLU A 506 -6.05 5.11 25.21
C GLU A 506 -6.96 6.17 24.55
#